data_AF-A0A382BJX3-F1
#
_entry.id   AF-A0A382BJX3-F1
#
_cell.length_a   1.000
_cell.length_b   1.000
_cell.length_c   1.000
_cell.angle_alpha   90.00
_cell.angle_beta   90.00
_cell.angle_gamma   90.00
#
_symmetry.space_group_name_H-M   'P 1'
#
loop_
_entity.id
_entity.type
_entity.pdbx_description
1 polymer ?
#
loop_
_entity_poly.entity_id
_entity_poly.type
_entity_poly.pdbx_seq_one_letter_code
_entity_poly.pdbx_strand_id
1 'polypeptide(L)' 'MDYDIVVIGGGPAGLSFACSMSGLNLNVLLVEKSPLKSVSKPKPDGREIALTHHSRKILIKLGVWALIDEAKVSPLK' A
#
# COMPACT_ATOMS: atom_id res chain seq x y z
N MET A 1 -2.36 -17.32 19.03
CA MET A 1 -3.01 -16.13 18.44
C MET A 1 -3.43 -16.54 17.06
N ASP A 2 -4.72 -16.46 16.78
CA ASP A 2 -5.27 -16.83 15.48
C ASP A 2 -5.52 -15.55 14.67
N TYR A 3 -5.27 -15.62 13.36
CA TYR A 3 -5.50 -14.54 12.42
C TYR A 3 -6.40 -15.07 11.30
N ASP A 4 -7.36 -14.26 10.87
CA ASP A 4 -8.22 -14.60 9.74
C ASP A 4 -7.44 -14.53 8.43
N ILE A 5 -6.52 -13.55 8.34
CA ILE A 5 -5.70 -13.33 7.14
C ILE A 5 -4.28 -12.97 7.55
N VAL A 6 -3.30 -13.61 6.91
CA VAL A 6 -1.89 -13.27 7.02
C VAL A 6 -1.37 -12.79 5.67
N VAL A 7 -0.85 -11.57 5.62
CA VAL A 7 -0.25 -10.94 4.44
C VAL A 7 1.26 -10.96 4.61
N ILE A 8 1.96 -11.59 3.66
CA ILE A 8 3.43 -11.65 3.67
C ILE A 8 4.00 -10.65 2.66
N GLY A 9 4.64 -9.61 3.17
CA GLY A 9 5.28 -8.54 2.39
C GLY A 9 4.54 -7.20 2.48
N GLY A 10 5.25 -6.16 2.95
CA GLY A 10 4.79 -4.78 3.07
C GLY A 10 5.01 -3.93 1.81
N GLY A 11 4.90 -4.54 0.62
CA GLY A 11 4.95 -3.80 -0.64
C GLY A 11 3.60 -3.16 -0.99
N PRO A 12 3.50 -2.47 -2.15
CA PRO A 12 2.27 -1.80 -2.57
C PRO A 12 1.04 -2.72 -2.59
N ALA A 13 1.18 -3.97 -3.05
CA ALA A 13 0.08 -4.93 -3.08
C ALA A 13 -0.37 -5.36 -1.66
N GLY A 14 0.58 -5.77 -0.81
CA GLY A 14 0.27 -6.25 0.54
C GLY A 14 -0.30 -5.15 1.43
N LEU A 15 0.28 -3.95 1.38
CA LEU A 15 -0.25 -2.79 2.10
C LEU A 15 -1.63 -2.37 1.58
N SER A 16 -1.83 -2.33 0.25
CA SER A 16 -3.14 -1.97 -0.31
C SER A 16 -4.23 -2.97 0.10
N PHE A 17 -3.90 -4.26 0.15
CA PHE A 17 -4.82 -5.28 0.63
C PHE A 17 -5.10 -5.14 2.13
N ALA A 18 -4.06 -4.95 2.96
CA ALA A 18 -4.26 -4.73 4.39
C ALA A 18 -5.14 -3.48 4.65
N CYS A 19 -4.94 -2.40 3.88
CA CYS A 19 -5.79 -1.22 3.92
C CYS A 19 -7.24 -1.50 3.50
N SER A 20 -7.47 -2.34 2.49
CA SER A 20 -8.84 -2.66 2.05
C SER A 20 -9.64 -3.48 3.05
N MET A 21 -8.95 -4.19 3.95
CA MET A 21 -9.57 -4.92 5.06
C MET A 21 -9.81 -4.02 6.29
N SER A 22 -9.32 -2.78 6.28
CA SER A 22 -9.48 -1.85 7.40
C SER A 22 -10.96 -1.54 7.64
N GLY A 23 -11.39 -1.61 8.90
CA GLY A 23 -12.80 -1.39 9.29
C GLY A 23 -13.68 -2.64 9.21
N LEU A 24 -13.16 -3.77 8.71
CA LEU A 24 -13.83 -5.07 8.84
C LEU A 24 -13.52 -5.69 10.21
N ASN A 25 -14.42 -6.54 10.69
CA ASN A 25 -14.22 -7.31 11.91
C ASN A 25 -13.33 -8.55 11.64
N LEU A 26 -12.10 -8.32 11.16
CA LEU A 26 -11.12 -9.35 10.82
C LEU A 26 -9.78 -9.06 11.49
N ASN A 27 -9.13 -10.11 12.00
CA ASN A 27 -7.78 -10.07 12.52
C ASN A 27 -6.78 -10.28 11.38
N VAL A 28 -6.20 -9.19 10.88
CA VAL A 28 -5.23 -9.23 9.77
C VAL A 28 -3.80 -9.02 10.31
N LEU A 29 -2.92 -9.98 10.04
CA LEU A 29 -1.48 -9.87 10.30
C LEU A 29 -0.73 -9.50 9.03
N LEU A 30 0.01 -8.40 9.04
CA LEU A 30 0.98 -8.06 8.00
C LEU A 30 2.40 -8.36 8.51
N VAL A 31 3.12 -9.23 7.79
CA VAL A 31 4.52 -9.56 8.08
C VAL A 31 5.41 -8.91 7.04
N GLU A 32 6.31 -8.03 7.47
CA GLU A 32 7.31 -7.39 6.62
C GLU A 32 8.69 -7.54 7.25
N LYS A 33 9.69 -7.85 6.41
CA LYS A 33 11.09 -7.99 6.84
C LYS A 33 11.68 -6.66 7.28
N SER A 34 11.31 -5.58 6.61
CA SER A 34 11.81 -4.24 6.86
C SER A 34 11.26 -3.67 8.17
N PRO A 35 12.08 -2.93 8.94
CA PRO A 35 11.59 -2.26 10.15
C PRO A 35 10.47 -1.27 9.84
N LEU A 36 9.50 -1.13 10.74
CA LEU A 36 8.37 -0.20 10.59
C LEU A 36 8.83 1.24 10.31
N LYS A 37 9.94 1.68 10.90
CA LYS A 37 10.52 3.01 10.63
C LYS A 37 10.92 3.20 9.17
N SER A 38 11.44 2.15 8.53
CA SER A 38 11.82 2.17 7.12
C SER A 38 10.60 2.14 6.20
N VAL A 39 9.53 1.45 6.59
CA VAL A 39 8.28 1.38 5.81
C VAL A 39 7.49 2.68 5.91
N SER A 40 7.40 3.29 7.10
CA SER A 40 6.68 4.55 7.33
C SER A 40 7.42 5.79 6.80
N LYS A 41 8.74 5.68 6.63
CA LYS A 41 9.59 6.72 6.02
C LYS A 41 10.55 6.08 5.02
N PRO A 42 10.05 5.63 3.86
CA PRO A 42 10.88 4.97 2.86
C PRO A 42 11.91 5.95 2.30
N LYS A 43 13.15 5.47 2.15
CA LYS A 43 14.18 6.23 1.44
C LYS A 43 13.90 6.18 -0.07
N PRO A 44 14.23 7.22 -0.84
CA PRO A 44 14.23 7.14 -2.30
C PRO A 44 15.17 6.01 -2.74
N ASP A 45 14.65 5.08 -3.52
CA ASP A 45 15.40 3.92 -4.04
C ASP A 45 15.50 3.93 -5.58
N GLY A 46 15.08 5.03 -6.20
CA GLY A 46 15.14 5.24 -7.65
C GLY A 46 14.07 4.49 -8.44
N ARG A 47 13.14 3.80 -7.77
CA ARG A 47 12.05 3.09 -8.46
C ARG A 47 10.86 4.01 -8.66
N GLU A 48 10.41 4.08 -9.90
CA GLU A 48 9.09 4.60 -10.25
C GLU A 48 8.06 3.48 -10.27
N ILE A 49 6.80 3.78 -9.93
CA ILE A 49 5.72 2.80 -9.96
C ILE A 49 4.72 3.22 -11.05
N ALA A 50 4.71 2.47 -12.15
CA ALA A 50 3.67 2.60 -13.17
C ALA A 50 2.34 2.06 -12.60
N LEU A 51 1.33 2.91 -12.54
CA LEU A 51 -0.01 2.54 -12.11
C LEU A 51 -1.00 2.59 -13.28
N THR A 52 -1.76 1.52 -13.45
CA THR A 52 -2.89 1.53 -14.38
C THR A 52 -4.02 2.43 -13.85
N HIS A 53 -4.92 2.85 -14.73
CA HIS A 53 -6.14 3.55 -14.31
C HIS A 53 -6.98 2.71 -13.32
N HIS A 54 -6.94 1.38 -13.42
CA HIS A 54 -7.64 0.51 -12.50
C HIS A 54 -7.01 0.56 -11.09
N SER A 55 -5.69 0.43 -10.99
CA SER A 55 -4.97 0.52 -9.72
C SER A 55 -5.18 1.89 -9.05
N ARG A 56 -5.14 2.98 -9.83
CA ARG A 56 -5.45 4.33 -9.33
C ARG A 56 -6.86 4.40 -8.72
N LYS A 57 -7.87 3.85 -9.39
CA LYS A 57 -9.25 3.81 -8.87
C LYS A 57 -9.35 3.06 -7.54
N ILE A 58 -8.61 1.97 -7.37
CA ILE A 58 -8.54 1.25 -6.09
C ILE A 58 -7.95 2.14 -5.00
N LEU A 59 -6.79 2.76 -5.25
CA LEU A 59 -6.15 3.64 -4.27
C LEU A 59 -7.02 4.85 -3.88
N ILE A 60 -7.83 5.38 -4.81
CA ILE A 60 -8.82 6.42 -4.52
C ILE A 60 -9.90 5.89 -3.58
N LYS A 61 -10.47 4.71 -3.86
CA LYS A 61 -11.50 4.10 -3.00
C LYS A 61 -10.99 3.80 -1.58
N LEU A 62 -9.70 3.47 -1.46
CA LEU A 62 -9.05 3.24 -0.17
C LEU A 62 -8.66 4.55 0.55
N GLY A 63 -8.85 5.72 -0.06
CA GLY A 63 -8.44 7.01 0.49
C GLY A 63 -6.93 7.27 0.45
N VAL A 64 -6.12 6.32 -0.02
CA VAL A 64 -4.65 6.39 -0.01
C VAL A 64 -4.13 7.31 -1.12
N TRP A 65 -4.82 7.40 -2.26
CA TRP A 65 -4.40 8.27 -3.37
C TRP A 65 -4.24 9.74 -2.95
N ALA A 66 -5.09 10.22 -2.04
CA ALA A 66 -5.05 11.59 -1.55
C ALA A 66 -3.78 11.91 -0.73
N LEU A 67 -3.01 10.90 -0.32
CA LEU A 67 -1.74 11.06 0.41
C LEU A 67 -0.53 11.17 -0.53
N ILE A 68 -0.72 10.96 -1.83
CA ILE A 68 0.33 11.08 -2.85
C ILE A 68 0.37 12.51 -3.36
N ASP A 69 1.57 13.08 -3.41
CA ASP A 69 1.82 14.39 -4.01
C ASP A 69 1.56 14.33 -5.52
N GLU A 70 0.50 15.01 -6.00
CA GLU A 70 0.13 15.05 -7.42
C GLU A 70 1.24 15.65 -8.29
N ALA A 71 2.14 16.49 -7.75
CA ALA A 71 3.29 17.00 -8.49
C ALA A 71 4.29 15.90 -8.88
N LYS A 72 4.22 14.73 -8.22
CA LYS A 72 5.04 13.55 -8.53
C LYS A 72 4.33 12.55 -9.43
N VAL A 73 3.08 12.81 -9.83
CA VAL A 73 2.32 11.94 -10.73
C VAL A 73 2.49 12.45 -12.15
N SER A 74 2.96 11.58 -13.04
CA SER A 74 3.15 11.90 -14.46
C SER A 74 2.47 10.86 -15.36
N PRO A 75 1.79 11.28 -16.44
CA PRO A 75 1.21 10.34 -17.39
C PRO A 75 2.30 9.61 -18.17
N LEU A 76 2.20 8.29 -18.24
CA LEU A 76 3.00 7.48 -19.15
C LEU A 76 2.39 7.54 -20.55
N LYS A 77 3.23 7.85 -21.55
CA LYS A 77 2.88 7.87 -22.98
C LYS A 77 3.49 6.67 -23.68
#